data_AF-A0A6A2XTW8-F1
#
_entry.id   AF-A0A6A2XTW8-F1
#
_cell.length_a   1.000
_cell.length_b   1.000
_cell.length_c   1.000
_cell.angle_alpha   90.00
_cell.angle_beta   90.00
_cell.angle_gamma   90.00
#
_symmetry.space_group_name_H-M   'P 1'
#
loop_
_entity.id
_entity.type
_entity.pdbx_description
1 polymer ?
#
loop_
_entity_poly.entity_id
_entity_poly.type
_entity_poly.pdbx_seq_one_letter_code
_entity_poly.pdbx_strand_id
1 'polypeptide(L)'
;MLQVWDTMIIESALKTFYHSDLEVMIQAIQRNITDAWSNDISSWENCGHNQTVCPNLYASESVRLACKFAYRNATPGSTLEDEYFLSRLPIVEKRLAQGGIRLAAVLNRLFNSEVKIARA
;
A
#
# COMPACT_ATOMS: atom_id res chain seq x y z
N MET A 1 3.46 -17.40 -6.30
CA MET A 1 2.59 -16.49 -5.52
C MET A 1 3.30 -15.22 -5.10
N LEU A 2 4.49 -15.29 -4.50
CA LEU A 2 5.30 -14.10 -4.16
C LEU A 2 5.48 -13.17 -5.38
N GLN A 3 5.97 -13.72 -6.49
CA GLN A 3 6.14 -13.00 -7.76
C GLN A 3 4.83 -12.36 -8.30
N VAL A 4 3.66 -12.95 -8.02
CA VAL A 4 2.38 -12.42 -8.50
C VAL A 4 2.06 -11.09 -7.82
N TRP A 5 2.24 -11.02 -6.50
CA TRP A 5 1.95 -9.83 -5.70
C TRP A 5 3.09 -8.81 -5.72
N ASP A 6 4.34 -9.26 -5.87
CA ASP A 6 5.51 -8.39 -5.93
C ASP A 6 5.63 -7.65 -7.26
N THR A 7 5.23 -8.28 -8.38
CA THR A 7 5.48 -7.74 -9.73
C THR A 7 4.28 -7.88 -10.67
N MET A 8 3.73 -9.09 -10.84
CA MET A 8 2.82 -9.35 -11.96
C MET A 8 1.52 -8.55 -11.91
N ILE A 9 0.90 -8.37 -10.74
CA ILE A 9 -0.32 -7.55 -10.65
C ILE A 9 -0.03 -6.10 -11.04
N ILE A 10 1.08 -5.54 -10.58
CA ILE A 10 1.45 -4.15 -10.87
C ILE A 10 1.79 -3.98 -12.34
N GLU A 11 2.62 -4.86 -12.91
CA GLU A 11 2.99 -4.81 -14.33
C GLU A 11 1.80 -5.02 -15.26
N SER A 12 0.90 -5.95 -14.91
CA SER A 12 -0.34 -6.17 -15.67
C SER A 12 -1.24 -4.95 -15.60
N ALA A 13 -1.40 -4.31 -14.43
CA ALA A 13 -2.17 -3.07 -14.32
C ALA A 13 -1.54 -1.93 -15.13
N LEU A 14 -0.21 -1.78 -15.03
CA LEU A 14 0.56 -0.78 -15.75
C LEU A 14 0.34 -0.88 -17.26
N LYS A 15 0.43 -2.08 -17.81
CA LYS A 15 0.20 -2.35 -19.24
C LYS A 15 -1.26 -2.16 -19.64
N THR A 16 -2.20 -2.68 -18.85
CA THR A 16 -3.63 -2.76 -19.21
C THR A 16 -4.38 -1.44 -19.01
N PHE A 17 -4.10 -0.72 -17.92
CA PHE A 17 -4.89 0.46 -17.52
C PHE A 17 -4.12 1.78 -17.62
N TYR A 18 -2.79 1.72 -17.63
CA TYR A 18 -1.95 2.92 -17.52
C TYR A 18 -1.02 3.13 -18.71
N HIS A 19 -1.29 2.47 -19.86
CA HIS A 19 -0.53 2.65 -21.10
C HIS A 19 0.99 2.42 -20.96
N SER A 20 1.39 1.56 -20.02
CA SER A 20 2.80 1.34 -19.63
C SER A 20 3.49 2.59 -19.05
N ASP A 21 2.74 3.59 -18.61
CA ASP A 21 3.24 4.83 -18.02
C ASP A 21 3.09 4.81 -16.50
N LEU A 22 4.23 4.78 -15.80
CA LEU A 22 4.28 4.73 -14.35
C LEU A 22 3.78 6.03 -13.71
N GLU A 23 4.02 7.18 -14.34
CA GLU A 23 3.56 8.47 -13.82
C GLU A 23 2.04 8.54 -13.80
N VAL A 24 1.38 7.99 -14.83
CA VAL A 24 -0.09 7.91 -14.87
C VAL A 24 -0.63 7.03 -13.74
N MET A 25 0.01 5.89 -13.46
CA MET A 25 -0.38 5.02 -12.34
C MET A 25 -0.17 5.73 -10.99
N ILE A 26 0.97 6.40 -10.79
CA ILE A 26 1.25 7.16 -9.57
C ILE A 26 0.20 8.26 -9.36
N GLN A 27 -0.11 9.03 -10.41
CA GLN A 27 -1.12 10.08 -10.35
C GLN A 27 -2.52 9.52 -10.03
N ALA A 28 -2.88 8.36 -10.57
CA ALA A 28 -4.15 7.71 -10.26
C ALA A 28 -4.22 7.31 -8.77
N ILE A 29 -3.15 6.74 -8.22
CA ILE A 29 -3.07 6.40 -6.80
C ILE A 29 -3.13 7.67 -5.93
N GLN A 30 -2.42 8.74 -6.32
CA GLN A 30 -2.46 10.03 -5.61
C GLN A 30 -3.86 10.66 -5.61
N ARG A 31 -4.60 10.61 -6.73
CA ARG A 31 -6.01 11.05 -6.77
C ARG A 31 -6.89 10.22 -5.84
N ASN A 32 -6.70 8.90 -5.77
CA ASN A 32 -7.43 8.07 -4.84
C ASN A 32 -7.13 8.43 -3.37
N ILE A 33 -5.90 8.84 -3.05
CA ILE A 33 -5.52 9.35 -1.72
C ILE A 33 -6.31 10.63 -1.38
N THR A 34 -6.44 11.57 -2.32
CA THR A 34 -7.16 12.84 -2.08
C THR A 34 -8.67 12.68 -2.07
N ASP A 35 -9.19 11.69 -2.79
CA ASP A 35 -10.62 11.56 -3.04
C ASP A 35 -11.17 10.34 -2.28
N ALA A 36 -11.11 9.15 -2.90
CA ALA A 36 -11.75 7.93 -2.42
C ALA A 36 -11.29 7.45 -1.04
N TRP A 37 -10.05 7.73 -0.66
CA TRP A 37 -9.44 7.30 0.60
C TRP A 37 -9.19 8.43 1.59
N SER A 38 -9.65 9.65 1.29
CA SER A 38 -9.49 10.84 2.14
C SER A 38 -9.86 10.61 3.61
N ASN A 39 -10.97 9.90 3.86
CA ASN A 39 -11.44 9.58 5.20
C ASN A 39 -10.55 8.58 5.95
N ASP A 40 -9.77 7.77 5.24
CA ASP A 40 -8.90 6.75 5.82
C ASP A 40 -7.49 7.30 6.17
N ILE A 41 -7.07 8.43 5.59
CA ILE A 41 -5.69 8.94 5.66
C ILE A 41 -5.21 9.15 7.10
N SER A 42 -6.04 9.81 7.92
CA SER A 42 -5.71 10.06 9.33
C SER A 42 -5.42 8.77 10.10
N SER A 43 -6.14 7.69 9.79
CA SER A 43 -5.94 6.37 10.41
C SER A 43 -4.65 5.70 9.94
N TRP A 44 -4.17 5.98 8.72
CA TRP A 44 -2.95 5.39 8.18
C TRP A 44 -1.70 6.11 8.67
N GLU A 45 -1.78 7.43 8.85
CA GLU A 45 -0.70 8.26 9.40
C GLU A 45 -0.52 8.05 10.90
N ASN A 46 -1.62 7.82 11.61
CA ASN A 46 -1.62 7.70 13.06
C ASN A 46 -0.83 6.46 13.51
N CYS A 47 0.14 6.70 14.37
CA CYS A 47 0.88 5.67 15.08
C CYS A 47 0.83 6.05 16.55
N GLY A 48 0.02 5.32 17.33
CA GLY A 48 -0.32 5.68 18.71
C GLY A 48 0.88 5.68 19.66
N HIS A 49 0.62 6.08 20.92
CA HIS A 49 1.60 6.01 22.03
C HIS A 49 2.94 6.71 21.75
N ASN A 50 2.94 7.85 21.02
CA ASN A 50 4.14 8.60 20.63
C ASN A 50 5.21 7.75 19.90
N GLN A 51 4.80 6.65 19.28
CA GLN A 51 5.72 5.80 18.52
C GLN A 51 6.07 6.47 17.19
N THR A 52 7.34 6.35 16.80
CA THR A 52 7.80 6.87 15.51
C THR A 52 7.25 6.02 14.35
N VAL A 53 7.19 4.70 14.52
CA VAL A 53 6.72 3.73 13.52
C VAL A 53 5.92 2.61 14.20
N CYS A 54 4.93 2.05 13.49
CA CYS A 54 4.04 1.01 14.01
C CYS A 54 4.16 -0.30 13.20
N PRO A 55 5.33 -0.96 13.17
CA PRO A 55 5.58 -2.11 12.29
C PRO A 55 4.65 -3.29 12.59
N ASN A 56 4.31 -3.53 13.86
CA ASN A 56 3.40 -4.62 14.27
C ASN A 56 1.99 -4.44 13.70
N LEU A 57 1.48 -3.21 13.65
CA LEU A 57 0.20 -2.90 13.00
C LEU A 57 0.27 -3.21 11.50
N TYR A 58 1.32 -2.75 10.84
CA TYR A 58 1.48 -2.92 9.39
C TYR A 58 1.59 -4.40 9.00
N ALA A 59 2.37 -5.17 9.77
CA ALA A 59 2.52 -6.61 9.60
C ALA A 59 1.20 -7.36 9.84
N SER A 60 0.45 -6.99 10.89
CA SER A 60 -0.85 -7.60 11.21
C SER A 60 -1.87 -7.37 10.10
N GLU A 61 -1.89 -6.18 9.49
CA GLU A 61 -2.71 -5.92 8.31
C GLU A 61 -2.28 -6.74 7.10
N SER A 62 -0.97 -6.82 6.85
CA SER A 62 -0.42 -7.57 5.71
C SER A 62 -0.77 -9.05 5.78
N VAL A 63 -0.58 -9.71 6.93
CA VAL A 63 -0.93 -11.14 7.09
C VAL A 63 -2.45 -11.37 6.96
N ARG A 64 -3.28 -10.45 7.49
CA ARG A 64 -4.74 -10.51 7.34
C ARG A 64 -5.16 -10.42 5.87
N LEU A 65 -4.56 -9.50 5.11
CA LEU A 65 -4.85 -9.34 3.68
C LEU A 65 -4.32 -10.51 2.86
N ALA A 66 -3.15 -11.06 3.22
CA ALA A 66 -2.61 -12.25 2.57
C ALA A 66 -3.58 -13.42 2.67
N CYS A 67 -4.10 -13.71 3.87
CA CYS A 67 -5.10 -14.76 4.06
C CYS A 67 -6.41 -14.46 3.32
N LYS A 68 -6.90 -13.22 3.38
CA LYS A 68 -8.20 -12.85 2.80
C LYS A 68 -8.19 -12.81 1.27
N PHE A 69 -7.07 -12.41 0.66
CA PHE A 69 -6.98 -12.09 -0.76
C PHE A 69 -5.90 -12.87 -1.50
N ALA A 70 -4.67 -12.94 -0.96
CA ALA A 70 -3.54 -13.54 -1.67
C ALA A 70 -3.66 -15.06 -1.78
N TYR A 71 -3.82 -15.74 -0.64
CA TYR A 71 -3.92 -17.20 -0.60
C TYR A 71 -5.32 -17.70 -0.98
N ARG A 72 -6.35 -16.87 -0.79
CA ARG A 72 -7.73 -17.25 -1.06
C ARG A 72 -7.95 -17.52 -2.55
N ASN A 73 -8.42 -18.72 -2.86
CA ASN A 73 -8.70 -19.23 -4.21
C ASN A 73 -7.47 -19.32 -5.12
N ALA A 74 -6.25 -19.34 -4.54
CA ALA A 74 -5.00 -19.53 -5.28
C ALA A 74 -4.43 -20.93 -4.99
N THR A 75 -5.04 -21.95 -5.59
CA THR A 75 -4.61 -23.35 -5.42
C THR A 75 -3.29 -23.62 -6.17
N PRO A 76 -2.38 -24.43 -5.59
CA PRO A 76 -1.16 -24.80 -6.30
C PRO A 76 -1.45 -25.46 -7.65
N GLY A 77 -0.75 -25.03 -8.69
CA GLY A 77 -0.92 -25.55 -10.06
C GLY A 77 -2.09 -24.94 -10.85
N SER A 78 -2.88 -24.04 -10.26
CA SER A 78 -3.89 -23.30 -11.02
C SER A 78 -3.31 -22.07 -11.73
N THR A 79 -3.98 -21.66 -12.80
CA THR A 79 -3.73 -20.37 -13.46
C THR A 79 -4.57 -19.31 -12.76
N LEU A 80 -3.95 -18.16 -12.47
CA LEU A 80 -4.65 -16.99 -11.93
C LEU A 80 -5.05 -16.09 -13.09
N GLU A 81 -6.36 -15.98 -13.32
CA GLU A 81 -6.94 -15.27 -14.45
C GLU A 81 -7.45 -13.86 -14.05
N ASP A 82 -8.18 -13.22 -14.96
CA ASP A 82 -8.68 -11.85 -14.81
C ASP A 82 -9.53 -11.65 -13.54
N GLU A 83 -10.32 -12.64 -13.13
CA GLU A 83 -11.10 -12.55 -11.88
C GLU A 83 -10.19 -12.36 -10.67
N TYR A 84 -9.08 -13.10 -10.60
CA TYR A 84 -8.10 -12.95 -9.53
C TYR A 84 -7.42 -11.58 -9.63
N PHE A 85 -7.01 -11.17 -10.82
CA PHE A 85 -6.34 -9.89 -11.05
C PHE A 85 -7.22 -8.69 -10.64
N LEU A 86 -8.42 -8.57 -11.22
CA LEU A 86 -9.33 -7.44 -11.03
C LEU A 86 -9.80 -7.30 -9.59
N SER A 87 -10.02 -8.42 -8.90
CA SER A 87 -10.46 -8.40 -7.50
C SER A 87 -9.34 -8.07 -6.50
N ARG A 88 -8.07 -8.25 -6.87
CA ARG A 88 -6.90 -8.01 -5.99
C ARG A 88 -6.18 -6.71 -6.29
N LEU A 89 -6.27 -6.18 -7.51
CA LEU A 89 -5.65 -4.91 -7.89
C LEU A 89 -5.99 -3.76 -6.93
N PRO A 90 -7.25 -3.52 -6.52
CA PRO A 90 -7.57 -2.46 -5.56
C PRO A 90 -6.88 -2.63 -4.19
N ILE A 91 -6.59 -3.88 -3.80
CA ILE A 91 -5.86 -4.15 -2.55
C ILE A 91 -4.40 -3.79 -2.71
N VAL A 92 -3.78 -4.13 -3.85
CA VAL A 92 -2.39 -3.78 -4.16
C VAL A 92 -2.21 -2.26 -4.19
N GLU A 93 -3.05 -1.54 -4.92
CA GLU A 93 -2.99 -0.07 -5.01
C GLU A 93 -3.17 0.60 -3.64
N LYS A 94 -4.12 0.10 -2.83
CA LYS A 94 -4.32 0.60 -1.46
C LYS A 94 -3.09 0.36 -0.58
N ARG A 95 -2.38 -0.77 -0.74
CA ARG A 95 -1.14 -1.04 0.00
C ARG A 95 0.03 -0.17 -0.45
N LEU A 96 0.14 0.12 -1.74
CA LEU A 96 1.12 1.08 -2.26
C LEU A 96 0.88 2.48 -1.66
N ALA A 97 -0.37 2.95 -1.67
CA ALA A 97 -0.76 4.22 -1.05
C ALA A 97 -0.44 4.27 0.45
N GLN A 98 -0.86 3.24 1.20
CA GLN A 98 -0.57 3.13 2.63
C GLN A 98 0.93 3.15 2.93
N GLY A 99 1.74 2.46 2.12
CA GLY A 99 3.20 2.46 2.25
C GLY A 99 3.78 3.87 2.12
N GLY A 100 3.40 4.61 1.07
CA GLY A 100 3.87 5.98 0.84
C GLY A 100 3.48 6.94 1.96
N ILE A 101 2.21 6.92 2.38
CA ILE A 101 1.70 7.78 3.47
C ILE A 101 2.39 7.47 4.80
N ARG A 102 2.54 6.19 5.14
CA ARG A 102 3.21 5.78 6.38
C ARG A 102 4.68 6.17 6.38
N LEU A 103 5.37 6.00 5.27
CA LEU A 103 6.76 6.42 5.13
C LEU A 103 6.90 7.93 5.34
N ALA A 104 6.06 8.73 4.67
CA ALA A 104 6.04 10.18 4.85
C ALA A 104 5.76 10.58 6.32
N ALA A 105 4.76 9.96 6.95
CA ALA A 105 4.42 10.23 8.34
C ALA A 105 5.55 9.85 9.32
N VAL A 106 6.24 8.73 9.09
CA VAL A 106 7.42 8.31 9.88
C VAL A 106 8.54 9.34 9.74
N LEU A 107 8.88 9.74 8.51
CA LEU A 107 9.93 10.73 8.25
C LEU A 107 9.59 12.09 8.89
N ASN A 108 8.35 12.54 8.77
CA ASN A 108 7.88 13.77 9.41
C ASN A 108 8.02 13.70 10.93
N ARG A 109 7.71 12.57 11.57
CA ARG A 109 7.89 12.40 13.02
C ARG A 109 9.36 12.42 13.43
N LEU A 110 10.24 11.74 12.68
CA LEU A 110 11.68 11.69 12.93
C LEU A 110 12.32 13.07 12.85
N PHE A 111 12.07 13.80 11.76
CA PHE A 111 12.75 15.09 11.55
C PHE A 111 12.12 16.23 12.36
N ASN A 112 10.84 16.14 12.73
CA ASN A 112 10.23 17.11 13.66
C ASN A 112 10.71 16.94 15.11
N SER A 113 11.15 15.74 15.52
CA SER A 113 11.72 15.53 16.86
C SER A 113 13.18 15.97 16.94
N GLU A 114 13.99 15.74 15.89
CA GLU A 114 15.39 16.19 15.83
C GLU A 114 15.53 17.71 15.89
N VAL A 115 14.67 18.46 15.18
CA VAL A 115 14.67 19.94 15.22
C VAL A 115 14.39 20.49 16.62
N LYS A 116 13.66 19.75 17.47
CA LYS A 116 13.42 20.15 18.86
C LYS A 116 14.62 19.90 19.76
N ILE A 117 15.44 18.88 19.48
CA ILE A 117 16.65 18.56 20.26
C ILE A 117 17.79 19.52 19.88
N ALA A 118 17.92 19.88 18.60
CA ALA A 118 18.96 20.81 18.14
C ALA A 118 18.73 22.29 18.57
N ARG A 119 17.56 22.60 19.15
CA ARG A 119 17.18 23.94 19.65
C ARG A 119 17.11 24.01 21.19
N ALA A 120 17.49 22.94 21.89
CA ALA A 120 17.51 22.85 23.35
C ALA A 120 18.93 23.02 23.91
#